data_AF-A0AAU6VK46-F1
#
_entry.id   AF-A0AAU6VK46-F1
#
_cell.length_a   1.000
_cell.length_b   1.000
_cell.length_c   1.000
_cell.angle_alpha   90.00
_cell.angle_beta   90.00
_cell.angle_gamma   90.00
#
_symmetry.space_group_name_H-M   'P 1'
#
loop_
_entity.id
_entity.type
_entity.pdbx_description
1 polymer ?
#
loop_
_entity_poly.entity_id
_entity_poly.type
_entity_poly.pdbx_seq_one_letter_code
_entity_poly.pdbx_strand_id
1 'polypeptide(L)'
;MEVPTRYGKLKVTLHAQHRWQQRTGRSVWELIGAVLKARRPTKNQLRRIMRREIGWQPKRILECDSAYFLVKNKHIVTVYDKRSEQNDD
;
A
#
# COMPACT_ATOMS: atom_id res chain seq x y z
N MET A 1 -10.45 -10.49 -3.16
CA MET A 1 -10.98 -9.56 -4.17
C MET A 1 -9.91 -9.32 -5.23
N GLU A 2 -10.25 -9.30 -6.52
CA GLU A 2 -9.30 -9.00 -7.60
C GLU A 2 -9.55 -7.61 -8.18
N VAL A 3 -8.47 -6.87 -8.46
CA VAL A 3 -8.50 -5.51 -8.98
C VAL A 3 -7.67 -5.44 -10.27
N PRO A 4 -8.24 -5.01 -11.41
CA PRO A 4 -7.50 -4.84 -12.65
C PRO A 4 -6.68 -3.55 -12.59
N THR A 5 -5.37 -3.68 -12.33
CA THR A 5 -4.46 -2.52 -12.28
C THR A 5 -3.67 -2.38 -13.57
N ARG A 6 -3.00 -1.24 -13.75
CA ARG A 6 -2.03 -1.02 -14.85
C ARG A 6 -0.85 -2.01 -14.86
N TYR A 7 -0.63 -2.75 -13.76
CA TYR A 7 0.41 -3.77 -13.63
C TYR A 7 -0.15 -5.20 -13.75
N GLY A 8 -1.39 -5.33 -14.23
CA GLY A 8 -2.15 -6.57 -14.29
C GLY A 8 -3.13 -6.74 -13.13
N LYS A 9 -3.78 -7.90 -13.08
CA LYS A 9 -4.71 -8.25 -12.00
C LYS A 9 -3.95 -8.45 -10.69
N LEU A 10 -4.35 -7.71 -9.66
CA LEU A 10 -3.86 -7.86 -8.30
C LEU A 10 -4.96 -8.40 -7.40
N LYS A 11 -4.62 -9.34 -6.52
CA LYS A 11 -5.55 -9.87 -5.52
C LYS A 11 -5.34 -9.17 -4.18
N VAL A 12 -6.37 -8.51 -3.68
CA VAL A 12 -6.40 -7.93 -2.33
C VAL A 12 -6.79 -9.04 -1.34
N THR A 13 -5.90 -9.33 -0.39
CA THR A 13 -6.16 -10.31 0.68
C THR A 13 -7.15 -9.75 1.70
N LEU A 14 -7.77 -10.64 2.47
CA LEU A 14 -8.62 -10.23 3.60
C LEU A 14 -7.82 -9.45 4.64
N HIS A 15 -6.58 -9.89 4.90
CA HIS A 15 -5.67 -9.19 5.81
C HIS A 15 -5.42 -7.75 5.35
N ALA A 16 -5.15 -7.52 4.07
CA ALA A 16 -4.95 -6.17 3.54
C ALA A 16 -6.21 -5.29 3.69
N GLN A 17 -7.41 -5.85 3.53
CA GLN A 17 -8.67 -5.14 3.75
C GLN A 17 -8.83 -4.72 5.21
N HIS A 18 -8.59 -5.64 6.15
CA HIS A 18 -8.65 -5.33 7.58
C HIS A 18 -7.62 -4.26 7.97
N ARG A 19 -6.38 -4.37 7.49
CA ARG A 19 -5.33 -3.37 7.76
C ARG A 19 -5.68 -2.00 7.19
N TRP A 20 -6.27 -1.94 6.01
CA TRP A 20 -6.74 -0.69 5.42
C TRP A 20 -7.78 -0.02 6.30
N GLN A 21 -8.83 -0.76 6.67
CA GLN A 21 -9.92 -0.22 7.49
C GLN A 21 -9.42 0.22 8.86
N GLN A 22 -8.58 -0.59 9.52
CA GLN A 22 -7.99 -0.25 10.83
C GLN A 22 -7.12 1.01 10.79
N ARG A 23 -6.33 1.20 9.74
CA ARG A 23 -5.34 2.29 9.67
C ARG A 23 -5.93 3.58 9.14
N THR A 24 -6.77 3.49 8.11
CA THR A 24 -7.28 4.67 7.40
C THR A 24 -8.69 5.05 7.81
N GLY A 25 -9.44 4.15 8.48
CA GLY A 25 -10.86 4.31 8.76
C GLY A 25 -11.76 4.22 7.52
N ARG A 26 -11.19 3.95 6.34
CA ARG A 26 -11.89 4.00 5.05
C ARG A 26 -12.50 2.66 4.66
N SER A 27 -13.50 2.74 3.80
CA SER A 27 -14.22 1.59 3.26
C SER A 27 -13.34 0.75 2.30
N VAL A 28 -13.76 -0.49 2.05
CA VAL A 28 -13.13 -1.37 1.06
C VAL A 28 -13.27 -0.82 -0.38
N TRP A 29 -14.32 -0.07 -0.68
CA TRP A 29 -14.48 0.59 -1.98
C TRP A 29 -13.41 1.66 -2.21
N GLU A 30 -13.08 2.43 -1.18
CA GLU A 30 -11.96 3.38 -1.22
C GLU A 30 -10.62 2.69 -1.36
N LEU A 31 -10.44 1.50 -0.76
CA LEU A 31 -9.26 0.66 -0.99
C LEU A 31 -9.12 0.29 -2.46
N ILE A 32 -10.20 -0.17 -3.11
CA ILE A 32 -10.17 -0.50 -4.55
C ILE A 32 -9.75 0.74 -5.36
N GLY A 33 -10.38 1.89 -5.10
CA GLY A 33 -10.04 3.15 -5.77
C GLY A 33 -8.57 3.54 -5.57
N ALA A 34 -8.05 3.37 -4.36
CA ALA A 34 -6.65 3.61 -4.05
C ALA A 34 -5.69 2.66 -4.78
N VAL A 35 -6.03 1.38 -4.87
CA VAL A 35 -5.26 0.36 -5.60
C VAL A 35 -5.25 0.64 -7.11
N LEU A 36 -6.37 1.06 -7.68
CA LEU A 36 -6.47 1.44 -9.11
C LEU A 36 -5.57 2.64 -9.45
N LYS A 37 -5.48 3.61 -8.52
CA LYS A 37 -4.63 4.79 -8.66
C LYS A 37 -3.16 4.54 -8.29
N ALA A 38 -2.86 3.39 -7.66
CA ALA A 38 -1.54 3.15 -7.10
C ALA A 38 -0.45 3.07 -8.18
N ARG A 39 0.71 3.65 -7.88
CA ARG A 39 1.88 3.70 -8.76
C ARG A 39 3.09 3.07 -8.09
N ARG A 40 4.10 2.69 -8.88
CA ARG A 40 5.38 2.30 -8.30
C ARG A 40 6.06 3.56 -7.76
N PRO A 41 6.54 3.56 -6.50
CA PRO A 41 7.32 4.67 -5.99
C PRO A 41 8.62 4.80 -6.77
N THR A 42 9.10 6.04 -6.92
CA THR A 42 10.43 6.33 -7.47
C THR A 42 11.53 5.79 -6.57
N LYS A 43 12.76 5.68 -7.09
CA LYS A 43 13.93 5.23 -6.31
C LYS A 43 14.18 6.09 -5.05
N ASN A 44 13.84 7.37 -5.09
CA ASN A 44 13.99 8.28 -3.95
C ASN A 44 12.90 8.06 -2.91
N GLN A 45 11.64 7.90 -3.34
CA GLN A 45 10.54 7.56 -2.44
C GLN A 45 10.76 6.20 -1.78
N LEU A 46 11.18 5.18 -2.55
CA LEU A 46 11.51 3.87 -2.02
C LEU A 46 12.62 3.93 -0.95
N ARG A 47 13.69 4.71 -1.20
CA ARG A 47 14.75 4.94 -0.21
C ARG A 47 14.26 5.66 1.04
N ARG A 48 13.27 6.54 0.95
CA ARG A 48 12.66 7.20 2.11
C ARG A 48 11.82 6.22 2.93
N ILE A 49 11.03 5.41 2.24
CA ILE A 49 10.19 4.35 2.82
C ILE A 49 11.05 3.33 3.58
N MET A 50 12.10 2.80 2.95
CA MET A 50 12.99 1.79 3.55
C MET A 50 13.84 2.29 4.73
N ARG A 51 14.11 3.61 4.82
CA ARG A 51 14.86 4.18 5.94
C ARG A 51 14.06 4.30 7.22
N ARG A 52 12.72 4.33 7.13
CA ARG A 52 11.84 4.55 8.28
C ARG A 52 11.58 3.30 9.11
N GLU A 53 11.47 2.14 8.47
CA GLU A 53 11.32 0.88 9.18
C GLU A 53 12.64 0.09 9.08
N ILE A 54 13.45 0.13 10.14
CA ILE A 54 14.69 -0.67 10.24
C ILE A 54 14.31 -2.15 10.07
N GLY A 55 14.89 -2.80 9.06
CA GLY A 55 14.59 -4.20 8.71
C GLY A 55 13.49 -4.38 7.65
N TRP A 56 12.84 -3.31 7.19
CA TRP A 56 11.81 -3.38 6.16
C TRP A 56 12.42 -3.37 4.75
N GLN A 57 12.46 -4.54 4.11
CA GLN A 57 12.90 -4.70 2.71
C GLN A 57 11.78 -5.24 1.79
N PRO A 58 10.73 -4.46 1.54
CA PRO A 58 9.66 -4.87 0.65
C PRO A 58 10.12 -4.87 -0.82
N LYS A 59 10.14 -6.07 -1.44
CA LYS A 59 10.59 -6.24 -2.84
C LYS A 59 9.69 -5.55 -3.88
N ARG A 60 8.39 -5.38 -3.60
CA ARG A 60 7.43 -4.72 -4.50
C ARG A 60 6.42 -3.90 -3.71
N ILE A 61 6.47 -2.58 -3.90
CA ILE A 61 5.51 -1.64 -3.30
C ILE A 61 4.75 -0.93 -4.42
N LEU A 62 3.46 -0.70 -4.18
CA LEU A 62 2.71 0.33 -4.87
C LEU A 62 2.32 1.41 -3.87
N GLU A 63 2.23 2.66 -4.29
CA GLU A 63 1.80 3.76 -3.44
C GLU A 63 0.62 4.49 -4.04
N CYS A 64 -0.28 4.97 -3.20
CA CYS A 64 -1.27 6.00 -3.53
C CYS A 64 -1.06 7.20 -2.61
N ASP A 65 -1.92 8.22 -2.72
CA ASP A 65 -1.80 9.45 -1.92
C ASP A 65 -1.85 9.18 -0.41
N SER A 66 -2.59 8.15 0.01
CA SER A 66 -2.83 7.86 1.44
C SER A 66 -2.12 6.62 1.98
N ALA A 67 -1.50 5.77 1.15
CA ALA A 67 -0.97 4.50 1.63
C ALA A 67 0.12 3.88 0.74
N TYR A 68 0.85 2.94 1.33
CA TYR A 68 1.74 1.99 0.65
C TYR A 68 1.13 0.58 0.69
N PHE A 69 1.09 -0.08 -0.46
CA PHE A 69 0.63 -1.45 -0.66
C PHE A 69 1.81 -2.38 -0.85
N LEU A 70 1.96 -3.36 0.04
CA LEU A 70 2.96 -4.41 -0.12
C LEU A 70 2.43 -5.49 -1.06
N VAL A 71 3.17 -5.78 -2.13
CA VAL A 71 2.79 -6.77 -3.14
C VAL A 71 3.71 -7.99 -3.10
N LYS A 72 3.13 -9.19 -2.97
CA LYS A 72 3.83 -10.49 -3.07
C LYS A 72 3.04 -11.41 -4.00
N ASN A 73 3.69 -11.96 -5.04
CA ASN A 73 3.04 -12.89 -5.99
C ASN A 73 1.70 -12.37 -6.55
N LYS A 74 1.63 -11.10 -6.97
CA LYS A 74 0.40 -10.41 -7.43
C LYS A 74 -0.70 -10.26 -6.36
N HIS A 75 -0.38 -10.50 -5.09
CA HIS A 75 -1.27 -10.25 -3.97
C HIS A 75 -0.85 -8.99 -3.22
N ILE A 76 -1.80 -8.12 -2.92
CA ILE A 76 -1.62 -7.06 -1.92
C ILE A 76 -1.77 -7.75 -0.56
N VAL A 77 -0.65 -7.90 0.14
CA VAL A 77 -0.59 -8.67 1.39
C VAL A 77 -0.81 -7.81 2.62
N THR A 78 -0.44 -6.52 2.57
CA THR A 78 -0.67 -5.57 3.66
C THR A 78 -0.68 -4.14 3.13
N VAL A 79 -1.18 -3.21 3.95
CA VAL A 79 -1.32 -1.79 3.64
C VAL A 79 -0.77 -0.95 4.78
N TYR A 80 0.08 0.02 4.47
CA TYR A 80 0.67 0.97 5.41
C TYR A 80 0.12 2.36 5.13
N ASP A 81 -0.31 3.07 6.17
CA ASP A 81 -0.81 4.44 6.02
C ASP A 81 0.36 5.41 5.86
N LYS A 82 0.17 6.43 5.03
CA LYS A 82 1.09 7.58 4.92
C LYS A 82 0.83 8.63 5.99
N ARG A 83 -0.31 8.62 6.68
CA ARG A 83 -0.64 9.63 7.71
C ARG A 83 0.09 9.46 9.03
N SER A 84 0.64 8.28 9.31
CA SER A 84 1.66 8.16 10.37
C SER A 84 2.92 8.97 10.07
N GLU A 85 3.02 9.64 8.90
CA GLU A 85 4.09 10.58 8.57
C GLU A 85 3.85 12.01 9.09
N GLN A 86 2.69 12.34 9.69
CA GLN A 86 2.31 13.72 10.10
C GLN A 86 2.21 13.97 11.61
N ASN A 87 2.34 12.95 12.47
CA ASN A 87 2.14 13.08 13.93
C ASN A 87 3.43 12.91 14.76
N ASP A 88 4.61 12.96 14.14
CA ASP A 88 5.91 12.99 14.84
C ASP A 88 6.52 14.41 14.81
N ASP A 89 5.73 15.43 15.15
CA ASP A 89 6.19 16.80 15.50
C ASP A 89 5.69 17.15 16.91
#